data_AF-A0A9J6ECR8-F1
#
_entry.id   AF-A0A9J6ECR8-F1
#
_cell.length_a   1.000
_cell.length_b   1.000
_cell.length_c   1.000
_cell.angle_alpha   90.00
_cell.angle_beta   90.00
_cell.angle_gamma   90.00
#
_symmetry.space_group_name_H-M   'P 1'
#
loop_
_entity.id
_entity.type
_entity.pdbx_description
1 polymer ?
#
loop_
_entity_poly.entity_id
_entity_poly.type
_entity_poly.pdbx_seq_one_letter_code
_entity_poly.pdbx_strand_id
1 'polypeptide(L)'
;MAPLSSKKNAKVVRVKMPSQQTDNRPTEDLWLALERAFHEIQEKRIYSQGFDELYRCAYTLVRRNASERLYNGLRTAVAKYLANNVRPLVLAKTGDDFLRTLNQAWKNHQKSMVMIGDIVRYLDIAYASLNNVDGVHKMGVSLFRD
;
A
#
# COMPACT_ATOMS: atom_id res chain seq x y z
N MET A 1 38.27 -4.67 30.51
CA MET A 1 37.08 -5.31 29.91
C MET A 1 36.04 -4.23 29.61
N ALA A 2 35.67 -4.06 28.35
CA ALA A 2 34.50 -3.31 27.88
C ALA A 2 33.77 -4.21 26.85
N PRO A 3 32.52 -3.96 26.40
CA PRO A 3 31.50 -3.04 26.91
C PRO A 3 30.03 -3.58 26.89
N LEU A 4 29.15 -2.83 27.57
CA LEU A 4 27.79 -2.40 27.17
C LEU A 4 26.87 -3.36 26.37
N SER A 5 25.85 -3.92 27.04
CA SER A 5 24.62 -4.37 26.38
C SER A 5 23.66 -3.18 26.21
N SER A 6 23.82 -2.43 25.12
CA SER A 6 22.87 -1.41 24.69
C SER A 6 21.64 -2.07 24.06
N LYS A 7 20.56 -2.26 24.84
CA LYS A 7 19.23 -2.51 24.26
C LYS A 7 18.81 -1.25 23.51
N LYS A 8 18.98 -1.26 22.18
CA LYS A 8 18.48 -0.22 21.29
C LYS A 8 16.96 -0.16 21.43
N ASN A 9 16.47 0.84 22.15
CA ASN A 9 15.07 1.22 22.15
C ASN A 9 14.68 1.56 20.71
N ALA A 10 13.98 0.64 20.04
CA ALA A 10 13.26 0.96 18.82
C ALA A 10 12.28 2.08 19.18
N LYS A 11 12.53 3.30 18.67
CA LYS A 11 11.61 4.41 18.80
C LYS A 11 10.30 3.97 18.17
N VAL A 12 9.32 3.58 18.98
CA VAL A 12 7.94 3.43 18.55
C VAL A 12 7.47 4.83 18.17
N VAL A 13 7.54 5.13 16.88
CA VAL A 13 6.97 6.35 16.31
C VAL A 13 5.46 6.26 16.54
N ARG A 14 4.98 6.90 17.61
CA ARG A 14 3.55 7.08 17.88
C ARG A 14 3.00 8.06 16.85
N VAL A 15 2.64 7.53 15.69
CA VAL A 15 1.72 8.22 14.78
C VAL A 15 0.39 8.35 15.51
N LYS A 16 -0.15 9.56 15.60
CA LYS A 16 -1.48 9.82 16.14
C LYS A 16 -2.45 9.14 15.19
N MET A 17 -2.96 7.97 15.59
CA MET A 17 -3.85 7.17 14.75
C MET A 17 -5.14 7.97 14.51
N PRO A 18 -5.67 8.02 13.28
CA PRO A 18 -7.00 8.55 13.01
C PRO A 18 -8.06 7.88 13.89
N SER A 19 -9.23 8.50 14.03
CA SER A 19 -10.27 8.00 14.93
C SER A 19 -10.56 6.51 14.68
N GLN A 20 -10.41 5.70 15.73
CA GLN A 20 -10.58 4.23 15.66
C GLN A 20 -12.07 3.81 15.62
N GLN A 21 -12.94 4.72 15.21
CA GLN A 21 -14.36 4.45 15.04
C GLN A 21 -14.53 3.48 13.87
N THR A 22 -15.31 2.43 14.11
CA THR A 22 -15.66 1.46 13.07
C THR A 22 -16.65 2.08 12.11
N ASP A 23 -16.41 1.89 10.82
CA ASP A 23 -17.38 2.21 9.78
C ASP A 23 -18.51 1.16 9.81
N ASN A 24 -19.76 1.57 9.60
CA ASN A 24 -20.93 0.70 9.62
C ASN A 24 -21.32 0.19 8.22
N ARG A 25 -20.69 0.68 7.14
CA ARG A 25 -20.93 0.20 5.78
C ARG A 25 -20.64 -1.31 5.65
N PRO A 26 -21.30 -2.02 4.72
CA PRO A 26 -20.96 -3.38 4.34
C PRO A 26 -19.48 -3.55 3.96
N THR A 27 -18.93 -4.73 4.23
CA THR A 27 -17.52 -5.05 3.93
C THR A 27 -17.16 -4.81 2.46
N GLU A 28 -18.07 -5.12 1.54
CA GLU A 28 -17.81 -4.93 0.11
C GLU A 28 -17.73 -3.45 -0.27
N ASP A 29 -18.59 -2.59 0.30
CA ASP A 29 -18.54 -1.14 0.03
C ASP A 29 -17.25 -0.51 0.55
N LEU A 30 -16.76 -0.97 1.70
CA LEU A 30 -15.46 -0.55 2.26
C LEU A 30 -14.31 -1.00 1.36
N TRP A 31 -14.38 -2.22 0.82
CA TRP A 31 -13.39 -2.72 -0.14
C TRP A 31 -13.41 -1.88 -1.42
N LEU A 32 -14.58 -1.62 -2.00
CA LEU A 32 -14.71 -0.86 -3.25
C LEU A 32 -14.21 0.58 -3.11
N ALA A 33 -14.42 1.21 -1.94
CA ALA A 33 -13.85 2.52 -1.62
C ALA A 33 -12.31 2.48 -1.66
N LEU A 34 -11.71 1.47 -1.00
CA LEU A 34 -10.24 1.31 -0.99
C LEU A 34 -9.68 0.97 -2.37
N GLU A 35 -10.31 0.05 -3.11
CA GLU A 35 -9.89 -0.34 -4.44
C GLU A 35 -9.88 0.87 -5.40
N ARG A 36 -10.91 1.71 -5.33
CA ARG A 36 -10.98 2.96 -6.08
C ARG A 36 -9.84 3.91 -5.68
N ALA A 37 -9.61 4.11 -4.39
CA ALA A 37 -8.53 4.97 -3.92
C ALA A 37 -7.15 4.46 -4.36
N PHE A 38 -6.91 3.14 -4.35
CA PHE A 38 -5.66 2.56 -4.84
C PHE A 38 -5.46 2.85 -6.33
N HIS A 39 -6.52 2.78 -7.13
CA HIS A 39 -6.48 3.16 -8.55
C HIS A 39 -6.16 4.66 -8.72
N GLU A 40 -6.88 5.53 -8.00
CA GLU A 40 -6.69 6.98 -8.05
C GLU A 40 -5.24 7.38 -7.65
N ILE A 41 -4.69 6.77 -6.60
CA ILE A 41 -3.31 7.00 -6.14
C ILE A 41 -2.29 6.55 -7.20
N GLN A 42 -2.52 5.41 -7.85
CA GLN A 42 -1.64 4.90 -8.89
C GLN A 42 -1.68 5.76 -10.15
N GLU A 43 -2.84 6.29 -10.52
CA GLU A 43 -3.03 7.25 -11.61
C GLU A 43 -2.59 8.68 -11.25
N LYS A 44 -2.17 8.92 -10.00
CA LYS A 44 -1.82 10.26 -9.46
C LYS A 44 -2.97 11.26 -9.53
N ARG A 45 -4.20 10.78 -9.45
CA ARG A 45 -5.39 11.63 -9.33
C ARG A 45 -5.58 12.07 -7.88
N ILE A 46 -6.25 13.20 -7.70
CA ILE A 46 -6.74 13.59 -6.37
C ILE A 46 -7.78 12.54 -5.99
N TYR A 47 -7.55 11.87 -4.87
CA TYR A 47 -8.45 10.83 -4.40
C TYR A 47 -9.76 11.46 -3.90
N SER A 48 -10.86 10.80 -4.21
CA SER A 48 -12.21 11.32 -3.96
C SER A 48 -12.61 11.31 -2.48
N GLN A 49 -11.99 10.44 -1.68
CA GLN A 49 -12.25 10.28 -0.23
C GLN A 49 -11.04 10.71 0.60
N GLY A 50 -11.26 11.43 1.70
CA GLY A 50 -10.17 11.89 2.58
C GLY A 50 -9.39 10.73 3.20
N PHE A 51 -8.11 10.97 3.50
CA PHE A 51 -7.20 9.96 4.10
C PHE A 51 -7.79 9.27 5.33
N ASP A 52 -8.39 10.03 6.24
CA ASP A 52 -9.02 9.50 7.47
C ASP A 52 -10.20 8.57 7.21
N GLU A 53 -10.93 8.76 6.11
CA GLU A 53 -12.03 7.86 5.72
C GLU A 53 -11.47 6.54 5.19
N LEU A 54 -10.48 6.61 4.29
CA LEU A 54 -9.83 5.42 3.73
C LEU A 54 -9.14 4.60 4.82
N TYR A 55 -8.48 5.28 5.76
CA TYR A 55 -7.87 4.63 6.92
C TYR A 55 -8.92 3.89 7.78
N ARG A 56 -10.07 4.52 8.05
CA ARG A 56 -11.19 3.87 8.77
C ARG A 56 -11.77 2.68 8.02
N CYS A 57 -11.86 2.75 6.70
CA CYS A 57 -12.27 1.61 5.87
C CYS A 57 -11.33 0.42 6.06
N ALA A 58 -10.01 0.65 5.89
CA ALA A 58 -9.00 -0.40 6.02
C ALA A 58 -8.97 -0.99 7.44
N TYR A 59 -9.02 -0.14 8.46
CA TYR A 59 -9.10 -0.57 9.86
C TYR A 59 -10.34 -1.43 10.14
N THR A 60 -11.50 -1.01 9.64
CA THR A 60 -12.76 -1.73 9.83
C THR A 60 -12.74 -3.10 9.15
N LEU A 61 -12.17 -3.21 7.94
CA LEU A 61 -12.00 -4.51 7.27
C LEU A 61 -11.14 -5.47 8.08
N VAL A 62 -10.00 -5.02 8.58
CA VAL A 62 -9.11 -5.85 9.41
C VAL A 62 -9.82 -6.28 10.70
N ARG A 63 -10.55 -5.36 11.36
CA ARG A 63 -11.33 -5.63 12.58
C ARG A 63 -12.45 -6.66 12.37
N ARG A 64 -12.99 -6.76 11.15
CA ARG A 64 -14.04 -7.72 10.75
C ARG A 64 -13.47 -9.02 10.18
N ASN A 65 -12.18 -9.30 10.40
CA ASN A 65 -11.47 -10.47 9.87
C ASN A 65 -11.44 -10.55 8.32
N ALA A 66 -11.58 -9.43 7.61
CA ALA A 66 -11.48 -9.36 6.15
C ALA A 66 -10.05 -9.00 5.66
N SER A 67 -9.02 -9.26 6.48
CA SER A 67 -7.63 -8.90 6.21
C SER A 67 -7.06 -9.60 4.97
N GLU A 68 -7.34 -10.89 4.80
CA GLU A 68 -6.89 -11.65 3.63
C GLU A 68 -7.48 -11.09 2.33
N ARG A 69 -8.78 -10.78 2.35
CA ARG A 69 -9.47 -10.16 1.21
C ARG A 69 -8.85 -8.80 0.85
N LEU A 70 -8.52 -7.99 1.85
CA LEU A 70 -7.87 -6.70 1.68
C LEU A 70 -6.45 -6.86 1.11
N TYR A 71 -5.65 -7.79 1.65
CA TYR A 71 -4.29 -8.04 1.18
C TYR A 71 -4.26 -8.56 -0.26
N ASN A 72 -5.02 -9.61 -0.56
CA ASN A 72 -5.06 -10.21 -1.90
C ASN A 72 -5.68 -9.26 -2.93
N GLY A 73 -6.70 -8.51 -2.53
CA GLY A 73 -7.30 -7.47 -3.35
C GLY A 73 -6.28 -6.38 -3.71
N LEU A 74 -5.56 -5.86 -2.72
CA LEU A 74 -4.53 -4.84 -2.95
C LEU A 74 -3.43 -5.37 -3.88
N ARG A 75 -2.93 -6.58 -3.63
CA ARG A 75 -1.94 -7.25 -4.49
C ARG A 75 -2.41 -7.30 -5.94
N THR A 76 -3.66 -7.73 -6.15
CA THR A 76 -4.28 -7.85 -7.47
C THR A 76 -4.42 -6.48 -8.16
N ALA A 77 -4.87 -5.47 -7.44
CA ALA A 77 -5.05 -4.12 -7.97
C ALA A 77 -3.71 -3.52 -8.45
N VAL A 78 -2.64 -3.66 -7.65
CA VAL A 78 -1.31 -3.18 -8.02
C VAL A 78 -0.74 -3.97 -9.20
N ALA A 79 -0.85 -5.31 -9.19
CA ALA A 79 -0.37 -6.13 -10.29
C ALA A 79 -1.06 -5.78 -11.63
N LYS A 80 -2.39 -5.59 -11.61
CA LYS A 80 -3.15 -5.19 -12.80
C LYS A 80 -2.71 -3.83 -13.33
N TYR A 81 -2.52 -2.83 -12.46
CA TYR A 81 -2.07 -1.52 -12.88
C TYR A 81 -0.66 -1.55 -13.51
N LEU A 82 0.27 -2.29 -12.90
CA LEU A 82 1.61 -2.45 -13.44
C LEU A 82 1.61 -3.12 -14.81
N ALA A 83 0.82 -4.19 -14.97
CA ALA A 83 0.72 -4.94 -16.22
C ALA A 83 0.04 -4.14 -17.35
N ASN A 84 -1.03 -3.42 -17.05
CA ASN A 84 -1.88 -2.78 -18.07
C ASN A 84 -1.45 -1.35 -18.40
N ASN A 85 -0.80 -0.64 -17.46
CA ASN A 85 -0.53 0.78 -17.60
C ASN A 85 0.97 1.05 -17.65
N VAL A 86 1.73 0.51 -16.68
CA VAL A 86 3.16 0.83 -16.54
C VAL A 86 4.02 0.09 -17.56
N ARG A 87 3.84 -1.23 -17.68
CA ARG A 87 4.63 -2.08 -18.59
C ARG A 87 4.50 -1.62 -20.05
N PRO A 88 3.31 -1.36 -20.62
CA PRO A 88 3.20 -0.89 -22.00
C PRO A 88 3.82 0.51 -22.18
N LEU A 89 3.65 1.40 -21.21
CA LEU A 89 4.21 2.75 -21.25
C LEU A 89 5.74 2.75 -21.30
N VAL A 90 6.38 1.85 -20.56
CA VAL A 90 7.85 1.70 -20.56
C VAL A 90 8.32 1.05 -21.86
N LEU A 91 7.67 -0.03 -22.30
CA LEU A 91 8.06 -0.78 -23.51
C LEU A 91 7.87 0.02 -24.80
N ALA A 92 7.00 1.03 -24.80
CA ALA A 92 6.81 1.94 -25.92
C ALA A 92 7.98 2.93 -26.13
N LYS A 93 8.99 2.94 -25.24
CA LYS A 93 10.15 3.84 -25.30
C LYS A 93 11.43 3.07 -25.61
N THR A 94 12.32 3.69 -26.38
CA THR A 94 13.60 3.12 -26.81
C THR A 94 14.74 4.12 -26.57
N GLY A 95 15.99 3.64 -26.53
CA GLY A 95 17.17 4.50 -26.35
C GLY A 95 17.15 5.23 -25.01
N ASP A 96 17.58 6.50 -25.01
CA ASP A 96 17.70 7.31 -23.78
C ASP A 96 16.36 7.55 -23.07
N ASP A 97 15.25 7.53 -23.82
CA ASP A 97 13.92 7.70 -23.26
C ASP A 97 13.46 6.47 -22.47
N PHE A 98 13.96 5.27 -22.79
CA PHE A 98 13.62 4.05 -22.07
C PHE A 98 14.01 4.14 -20.58
N LEU A 99 15.29 4.43 -20.31
CA LEU A 99 15.79 4.51 -18.94
C LEU A 99 15.14 5.66 -18.16
N ARG A 100 14.88 6.79 -18.82
CA ARG A 100 14.18 7.92 -18.22
C ARG A 100 12.76 7.55 -17.81
N THR A 101 12.01 6.93 -18.72
CA THR A 101 10.62 6.52 -18.48
C THR A 101 10.53 5.41 -17.43
N LEU A 102 11.41 4.40 -17.46
CA LEU A 102 11.48 3.35 -16.46
C LEU A 102 11.80 3.91 -15.07
N ASN A 103 12.81 4.77 -14.95
CA ASN A 103 13.16 5.40 -13.67
C ASN A 103 12.01 6.26 -13.13
N GLN A 104 11.33 7.01 -14.00
CA GLN A 104 10.17 7.80 -13.58
C GLN A 104 9.01 6.91 -13.14
N ALA A 105 8.73 5.82 -13.86
CA ALA A 105 7.71 4.85 -13.48
C ALA A 105 8.00 4.23 -12.11
N TRP A 106 9.25 3.82 -11.87
CA TRP A 106 9.68 3.30 -10.57
C TRP A 106 9.50 4.32 -9.44
N LYS A 107 9.97 5.57 -9.61
CA LYS A 107 9.79 6.63 -8.61
C LYS A 107 8.32 6.91 -8.31
N ASN A 108 7.46 6.87 -9.32
CA ASN A 108 6.02 7.04 -9.14
C ASN A 108 5.45 5.88 -8.33
N HIS A 109 5.78 4.65 -8.71
CA HIS A 109 5.34 3.43 -8.04
C HIS A 109 5.73 3.44 -6.56
N GLN A 110 6.97 3.79 -6.22
CA GLN A 110 7.42 3.90 -4.83
C GLN A 110 6.57 4.89 -4.02
N LYS A 111 6.27 6.07 -4.58
CA LYS A 111 5.43 7.07 -3.92
C LYS A 111 4.01 6.55 -3.70
N SER A 112 3.41 5.92 -4.72
CA SER A 112 2.08 5.32 -4.61
C SER A 112 2.05 4.22 -3.54
N MET A 113 3.08 3.36 -3.49
CA MET A 113 3.15 2.27 -2.50
C MET A 113 3.35 2.77 -1.07
N VAL A 114 4.08 3.87 -0.85
CA VAL A 114 4.16 4.52 0.47
C VAL A 114 2.78 5.00 0.90
N MET A 115 2.08 5.72 0.01
CA MET A 115 0.76 6.28 0.33
C MET A 115 -0.30 5.19 0.60
N ILE A 116 -0.30 4.13 -0.22
CA ILE A 116 -1.16 2.97 0.01
C ILE A 116 -0.81 2.32 1.35
N GLY A 117 0.48 2.12 1.65
CA GLY A 117 0.95 1.57 2.92
C GLY A 117 0.51 2.38 4.14
N ASP A 118 0.47 3.71 4.03
CA ASP A 118 -0.04 4.58 5.10
C ASP A 118 -1.55 4.41 5.32
N ILE A 119 -2.33 4.24 4.25
CA ILE A 119 -3.78 3.98 4.32
C ILE A 119 -4.05 2.62 4.96
N VAL A 120 -3.37 1.56 4.50
CA VAL A 120 -3.59 0.19 4.98
C VAL A 120 -2.64 -0.21 6.11
N ARG A 121 -2.03 0.74 6.82
CA ARG A 121 -0.97 0.48 7.82
C ARG A 121 -1.33 -0.60 8.84
N TYR A 122 -2.59 -0.67 9.25
CA TYR A 122 -3.04 -1.66 10.23
C TYR A 122 -3.01 -3.10 9.67
N LEU A 123 -3.14 -3.28 8.35
CA LEU A 123 -2.97 -4.57 7.68
C LEU A 123 -1.55 -5.13 7.86
N ASP A 124 -0.52 -4.30 7.69
CA ASP A 124 0.88 -4.74 7.86
C ASP A 124 1.17 -5.20 9.30
N ILE A 125 0.58 -4.48 10.27
CA ILE A 125 0.75 -4.80 11.70
C ILE A 125 -0.02 -6.07 12.08
N ALA A 126 -1.29 -6.16 11.68
CA ALA A 126 -2.20 -7.18 12.18
C ALA A 126 -2.24 -8.47 11.34
N TYR A 127 -1.93 -8.40 10.05
CA TYR A 127 -2.05 -9.55 9.13
C TYR A 127 -0.70 -10.01 8.59
N ALA A 128 0.09 -9.10 8.02
CA ALA A 128 1.33 -9.50 7.34
C ALA A 128 2.33 -10.17 8.30
N SER A 129 2.49 -9.58 9.49
CA SER A 129 3.37 -10.13 10.54
C SER A 129 2.89 -11.46 11.11
N LEU A 130 1.57 -11.67 11.22
CA LEU A 130 1.00 -12.90 11.79
C LEU A 130 0.99 -14.06 10.78
N ASN A 131 0.82 -13.76 9.49
CA ASN A 131 0.70 -14.76 8.43
C ASN A 131 2.01 -14.98 7.66
N ASN A 132 3.12 -14.36 8.11
CA ASN A 132 4.44 -14.46 7.50
C ASN A 132 4.43 -14.12 5.99
N VAL A 133 3.65 -13.09 5.62
CA VAL A 133 3.60 -12.57 4.25
C VAL A 133 4.32 -11.23 4.17
N ASP A 134 4.74 -10.86 2.96
CA ASP A 134 5.41 -9.59 2.73
C ASP A 134 4.49 -8.41 3.02
N GLY A 135 4.97 -7.45 3.82
CA GLY A 135 4.27 -6.18 4.02
C GLY A 135 4.12 -5.40 2.70
N VAL A 136 3.20 -4.44 2.69
CA VAL A 136 2.72 -3.73 1.48
C VAL A 136 3.87 -3.18 0.64
N HIS A 137 4.86 -2.52 1.26
CA HIS A 137 5.98 -1.96 0.52
C HIS A 137 6.82 -3.05 -0.17
N LYS A 138 7.18 -4.13 0.54
CA LYS A 138 7.99 -5.22 0.00
C LYS A 138 7.24 -5.95 -1.12
N MET A 139 5.95 -6.22 -0.91
CA MET A 139 5.06 -6.76 -1.94
C MET A 139 5.06 -5.88 -3.20
N GLY A 140 4.96 -4.56 -3.05
CA GLY A 140 5.00 -3.62 -4.18
C GLY A 140 6.32 -3.65 -4.95
N VAL A 141 7.46 -3.79 -4.26
CA VAL A 141 8.77 -3.95 -4.92
C VAL A 141 8.83 -5.24 -5.74
N SER A 142 8.39 -6.36 -5.16
CA SER A 142 8.36 -7.65 -5.86
C SER A 142 7.47 -7.59 -7.11
N LEU A 143 6.28 -7.00 -7.00
CA LEU A 143 5.37 -6.85 -8.13
C LEU A 143 5.90 -5.99 -9.27
N PHE A 144 6.71 -4.96 -8.98
CA PHE A 144 7.30 -4.12 -10.03
C PHE A 144 8.45 -4.81 -10.76
N ARG A 145 9.19 -5.67 -10.05
CA ARG A 145 10.30 -6.44 -10.60
C ARG A 145 9.82 -7.51 -11.57
N ASP A 146 8.69 -8.16 -11.26
CA ASP A 146 8.12 -9.30 -11.99
C ASP A 146 7.33 -8.84 -13.25
#